data_AF-A0A453KZI3-F1
#
_entry.id   AF-A0A453KZI3-F1
#
_cell.length_a   1.000
_cell.length_b   1.000
_cell.length_c   1.000
_cell.angle_alpha   90.00
_cell.angle_beta   90.00
_cell.angle_gamma   90.00
#
_symmetry.space_group_name_H-M   'P 1'
#
loop_
_entity.id
_entity.type
_entity.pdbx_description
1 polymer ?
#
loop_
_entity_poly.entity_id
_entity_poly.type
_entity_poly.pdbx_seq_one_letter_code
_entity_poly.pdbx_strand_id
1 'polypeptide(L)'
;SSSAAVADVNSGVRVMEGQILPNVYSKGYSTLLAPANEALIPPELLSSKTVWTPDRELGQYEDLVARVTNFHNEDNGFMVLDGDVFDVPIRKDIVHRVVRWQLAKRQQGTHSTKTISEVSGTGRKPYKQKGTGRA
;
A
#
# COMPACT_ATOMS: atom_id res chain seq x y z
N SER A 1 -38.50 -41.64 46.09
CA SER A 1 -37.28 -42.27 45.55
C SER A 1 -36.64 -41.30 44.56
N SER A 2 -35.41 -40.85 44.87
CA SER A 2 -34.34 -40.33 43.96
C SER A 2 -34.76 -39.27 42.92
N SER A 3 -34.53 -37.96 43.06
CA SER A 3 -33.33 -37.14 43.38
C SER A 3 -32.10 -37.37 42.49
N ALA A 4 -31.59 -36.25 41.94
CA ALA A 4 -30.30 -36.02 41.26
C ALA A 4 -30.20 -36.52 39.80
N ALA A 5 -29.55 -35.86 38.84
CA ALA A 5 -28.71 -34.67 38.82
C ALA A 5 -28.70 -34.07 37.39
N VAL A 6 -28.61 -32.74 37.32
CA VAL A 6 -28.17 -31.99 36.14
C VAL A 6 -26.70 -32.34 35.89
N ALA A 7 -26.40 -32.92 34.73
CA ALA A 7 -25.03 -33.25 34.34
C ALA A 7 -24.44 -32.11 33.50
N ASP A 8 -23.53 -31.40 34.14
CA ASP A 8 -22.58 -30.44 33.58
C ASP A 8 -21.71 -31.12 32.51
N VAL A 9 -21.75 -30.64 31.26
CA VAL A 9 -20.92 -31.14 30.15
C VAL A 9 -19.64 -30.30 30.02
N ASN A 10 -19.13 -29.79 31.14
CA ASN A 10 -17.75 -29.32 31.24
C ASN A 10 -16.87 -30.43 31.80
N SER A 11 -16.53 -31.41 30.96
CA SER A 11 -15.43 -32.31 31.27
C SER A 11 -14.65 -32.69 30.02
N GLY A 12 -13.37 -32.32 30.00
CA GLY A 12 -12.38 -33.05 29.22
C GLY A 12 -11.72 -32.33 28.05
N VAL A 13 -11.33 -31.06 28.19
CA VAL A 13 -10.19 -30.57 27.39
C VAL A 13 -8.92 -30.96 28.15
N ARG A 14 -8.42 -32.18 27.90
CA ARG A 14 -7.04 -32.54 28.22
C ARG A 14 -6.15 -31.61 27.39
N VAL A 15 -5.55 -30.63 28.05
CA VAL A 15 -4.44 -29.86 27.50
C VAL A 15 -3.27 -30.84 27.40
N MET A 16 -3.15 -31.50 26.27
CA MET A 16 -1.90 -32.15 25.87
C MET A 16 -0.97 -31.00 25.49
N GLU A 17 0.09 -30.81 26.28
CA GLU A 17 1.23 -29.96 25.96
C GLU A 17 1.89 -30.48 24.67
N GLY A 18 1.31 -30.09 23.53
CA GLY A 18 1.87 -30.23 22.21
C GLY A 18 2.50 -28.90 21.83
N GLN A 19 3.83 -28.88 21.77
CA GLN A 19 4.64 -27.75 21.35
C GLN A 19 4.05 -27.08 20.10
N ILE A 20 3.64 -25.82 20.22
CA ILE A 20 3.39 -24.95 19.07
C ILE A 20 4.77 -24.66 18.48
N LEU A 21 5.15 -25.42 17.45
CA LEU A 21 6.29 -25.01 16.62
C LEU A 21 5.90 -23.71 15.93
N PRO A 22 6.76 -22.67 15.94
CA PRO A 22 6.49 -21.47 15.18
C PRO A 22 6.36 -21.87 13.71
N ASN A 23 5.24 -21.52 13.10
CA ASN A 23 5.03 -21.68 11.67
C ASN A 23 6.01 -20.73 10.97
N VAL A 24 7.22 -21.21 10.69
CA VAL A 24 8.22 -20.50 9.90
C VAL A 24 7.66 -20.46 8.47
N TYR A 25 6.97 -19.37 8.15
CA TYR A 25 6.59 -19.06 6.79
C TYR A 25 7.86 -18.74 6.00
N SER A 26 8.55 -19.78 5.53
CA SER A 26 9.66 -19.61 4.60
C SER A 26 9.08 -19.17 3.26
N LYS A 27 9.20 -17.87 2.96
CA LYS A 27 9.00 -17.37 1.60
C LYS A 27 10.20 -17.85 0.77
N GLY A 28 10.09 -19.08 0.29
CA GLY A 28 11.12 -19.73 -0.52
C GLY A 28 11.22 -19.02 -1.87
N TYR A 29 12.23 -18.20 -2.03
CA TYR A 29 12.81 -18.00 -3.35
C TYR A 29 13.39 -19.36 -3.78
N SER A 30 13.06 -19.83 -4.97
CA SER A 30 13.61 -21.08 -5.49
C SER A 30 15.13 -20.92 -5.65
N THR A 31 15.91 -21.48 -4.74
CA THR A 31 17.32 -21.73 -5.00
C THR A 31 17.40 -22.89 -5.98
N LEU A 32 17.58 -22.60 -7.26
CA LEU A 32 18.17 -23.58 -8.16
C LEU A 32 19.53 -23.94 -7.56
N LEU A 33 19.72 -25.21 -7.22
CA LEU A 33 21.02 -25.76 -6.84
C LEU A 33 21.96 -25.58 -8.04
N ALA A 34 22.69 -24.47 -8.05
CA ALA A 34 23.82 -24.30 -8.94
C ALA A 34 24.94 -25.22 -8.43
N PRO A 35 25.43 -26.17 -9.24
CA PRO A 35 26.57 -26.98 -8.84
C PRO A 35 27.74 -26.04 -8.58
N ALA A 36 28.39 -26.23 -7.42
CA ALA A 36 29.56 -25.49 -7.01
C ALA A 36 30.61 -25.61 -8.11
N ASN A 37 30.77 -24.56 -8.92
CA ASN A 37 32.05 -24.01 -9.34
C ASN A 37 31.87 -22.88 -10.36
N GLU A 38 32.59 -21.79 -10.06
CA GLU A 38 33.04 -20.72 -10.94
C GLU A 38 32.05 -19.63 -11.37
N ALA A 39 32.17 -18.54 -10.59
CA ALA A 39 31.83 -17.15 -10.85
C ALA A 39 30.34 -16.79 -10.94
N LEU A 40 30.00 -15.65 -10.31
CA LEU A 40 29.11 -14.59 -10.80
C LEU A 40 28.37 -13.93 -9.63
N ILE A 41 29.11 -13.06 -8.92
CA ILE A 41 28.77 -11.69 -8.51
C ILE A 41 29.69 -11.38 -7.30
N PRO A 42 30.67 -10.47 -7.42
CA PRO A 42 31.43 -10.02 -6.27
C PRO A 42 30.49 -9.38 -5.22
N PRO A 43 30.69 -9.65 -3.91
CA PRO A 43 29.81 -9.15 -2.85
C PRO A 43 29.70 -7.61 -2.81
N GLU A 44 30.67 -6.92 -3.41
CA GLU A 44 30.72 -5.47 -3.60
C GLU A 44 29.65 -4.91 -4.56
N LEU A 45 29.04 -5.74 -5.42
CA LEU A 45 27.96 -5.34 -6.34
C LEU A 45 26.56 -5.56 -5.76
N LEU A 46 26.45 -6.16 -4.57
CA LEU A 46 25.23 -6.08 -3.77
C LEU A 46 25.15 -4.66 -3.24
N SER A 47 24.62 -3.74 -4.06
CA SER A 47 24.19 -2.44 -3.57
C SER A 47 23.25 -2.72 -2.40
N SER A 48 23.68 -2.32 -1.20
CA SER A 48 22.87 -2.28 0.00
C SER A 48 21.79 -1.21 -0.21
N LYS A 49 20.87 -1.47 -1.14
CA LYS A 49 19.66 -0.71 -1.28
C LYS A 49 18.92 -0.99 0.02
N THR A 50 19.08 -0.09 0.97
CA THR A 50 18.31 -0.09 2.21
C THR A 50 16.85 -0.13 1.79
N VAL A 51 16.27 -1.32 1.83
CA VAL A 51 14.85 -1.48 1.66
C VAL A 51 14.27 -0.76 2.86
N TRP A 52 13.43 0.23 2.61
CA TRP A 52 12.66 0.87 3.65
C TRP A 52 11.67 -0.18 4.17
N THR A 53 12.13 -1.02 5.09
CA THR A 53 11.26 -1.86 5.89
C THR A 53 10.50 -0.88 6.77
N PRO A 54 9.18 -0.77 6.65
CA PRO A 54 8.46 0.11 7.54
C PRO A 54 8.66 -0.42 8.98
N ASP A 55 8.90 0.48 9.93
CA ASP A 55 9.01 0.18 11.37
C ASP A 55 7.64 -0.28 11.91
N ARG A 56 7.17 -1.43 11.44
CA ARG A 56 5.91 -2.03 11.84
C ARG A 56 6.29 -3.35 12.47
N GLU A 57 6.06 -3.45 13.77
CA GLU A 57 5.96 -4.75 14.42
C GLU A 57 4.82 -5.49 13.71
N LEU A 58 5.14 -6.57 12.99
CA LEU A 58 4.14 -7.41 12.34
C LEU A 58 3.25 -8.03 13.44
N GLY A 59 1.93 -7.95 13.28
CA GLY A 59 0.97 -8.50 14.27
C GLY A 59 0.40 -7.49 15.28
N GLN A 60 0.38 -6.19 14.96
CA GLN A 60 -0.35 -5.18 15.76
C GLN A 60 -1.85 -5.08 15.42
N TYR A 61 -2.24 -5.61 14.26
CA TYR A 61 -3.59 -5.48 13.71
C TYR A 61 -4.22 -6.87 13.55
N GLU A 62 -5.52 -6.96 13.82
CA GLU A 62 -6.22 -8.24 13.86
C GLU A 62 -6.76 -8.63 12.48
N ASP A 63 -6.62 -9.90 12.11
CA ASP A 63 -7.18 -10.42 10.87
C ASP A 63 -8.71 -10.38 10.92
N LEU A 64 -9.33 -9.92 9.82
CA LEU A 64 -10.77 -9.76 9.70
C LEU A 64 -11.38 -10.91 8.91
N VAL A 65 -12.54 -11.39 9.32
CA VAL A 65 -13.28 -12.42 8.57
C VAL A 65 -14.49 -11.78 7.88
N ALA A 66 -14.50 -11.82 6.55
CA ALA A 66 -15.58 -11.27 5.74
C ALA A 66 -16.39 -12.38 5.05
N ARG A 67 -17.71 -12.17 4.94
CA ARG A 67 -18.61 -13.03 4.15
C ARG A 67 -18.43 -12.73 2.66
N VAL A 68 -18.33 -13.77 1.85
CA VAL A 68 -18.22 -13.66 0.39
C VAL A 68 -19.52 -14.11 -0.25
N THR A 69 -20.18 -13.21 -0.98
CA THR A 69 -21.42 -13.50 -1.72
C THR A 69 -21.17 -13.56 -3.21
N ASN A 70 -21.99 -14.35 -3.93
CA ASN A 70 -21.97 -14.43 -5.39
C ASN A 70 -22.85 -13.33 -5.99
N PHE A 71 -22.76 -13.13 -7.31
CA PHE A 71 -23.63 -12.21 -8.05
C PHE A 71 -25.13 -12.51 -7.90
N HIS A 72 -25.49 -13.77 -7.60
CA HIS A 72 -26.86 -14.21 -7.32
C HIS A 72 -27.27 -14.02 -5.85
N ASN A 73 -26.48 -13.30 -5.05
CA ASN A 73 -26.67 -13.10 -3.60
C ASN A 73 -26.68 -14.39 -2.76
N GLU A 74 -26.11 -15.46 -3.29
CA GLU A 74 -25.88 -16.70 -2.56
C GLU A 74 -24.59 -16.57 -1.73
N ASP A 75 -24.60 -17.12 -0.52
CA ASP A 75 -23.45 -17.14 0.38
C ASP A 75 -22.43 -18.20 -0.06
N ASN A 76 -21.17 -17.81 -0.30
CA ASN A 76 -20.07 -18.72 -0.66
C ASN A 76 -19.06 -18.91 0.47
N GLY A 77 -19.48 -18.64 1.70
CA GLY A 77 -18.66 -18.79 2.90
C GLY A 77 -17.90 -17.54 3.28
N PHE A 78 -16.72 -17.75 3.89
CA PHE A 78 -15.95 -16.72 4.57
C PHE A 78 -14.52 -16.65 4.04
N MET A 79 -13.97 -15.45 4.02
CA MET A 79 -12.58 -15.18 3.63
C MET A 79 -11.89 -14.38 4.73
N VAL A 80 -10.63 -14.73 5.01
CA VAL A 80 -9.76 -14.01 5.93
C VAL A 80 -9.10 -12.84 5.19
N LEU A 81 -9.13 -11.67 5.80
CA LEU A 81 -8.52 -10.43 5.35
C LEU A 81 -7.40 -10.06 6.32
N ASP A 82 -6.25 -9.71 5.77
CA ASP A 82 -5.05 -9.34 6.52
C ASP A 82 -5.28 -8.04 7.33
N GLY A 83 -5.11 -8.12 8.64
CA GLY A 83 -5.25 -6.98 9.56
C GLY A 83 -4.32 -5.82 9.21
N ASP A 84 -3.11 -6.11 8.73
CA ASP A 84 -2.10 -5.09 8.40
C ASP A 84 -2.50 -4.18 7.24
N VAL A 85 -3.50 -4.58 6.45
CA VAL A 85 -4.03 -3.81 5.31
C VAL A 85 -5.34 -3.13 5.68
N PHE A 86 -6.23 -3.84 6.38
CA PHE A 86 -7.62 -3.41 6.56
C PHE A 86 -7.91 -2.78 7.93
N ASP A 87 -7.13 -3.09 8.97
CA ASP A 87 -7.33 -2.60 10.35
C ASP A 87 -6.32 -1.51 10.75
N VAL A 88 -5.72 -0.84 9.77
CA VAL A 88 -4.77 0.26 10.01
C VAL A 88 -5.50 1.52 10.47
N PRO A 89 -5.00 2.26 11.49
CA PRO A 89 -5.59 3.52 11.94
C PRO A 89 -5.68 4.52 10.78
N ILE A 90 -6.85 5.14 10.64
CA ILE A 90 -7.12 6.01 9.51
C ILE A 90 -6.27 7.28 9.52
N ARG A 91 -5.35 7.37 8.55
CA ARG A 91 -4.47 8.53 8.33
C ARG A 91 -5.06 9.49 7.31
N LYS A 92 -5.92 10.41 7.79
CA LYS A 92 -6.65 11.39 6.95
C LYS A 92 -5.72 12.25 6.08
N ASP A 93 -4.53 12.56 6.58
CA ASP A 93 -3.49 13.34 5.91
C ASP A 93 -2.94 12.64 4.66
N ILE A 94 -2.73 11.32 4.72
CA ILE A 94 -2.27 10.52 3.57
C ILE A 94 -3.37 10.42 2.54
N VAL A 95 -4.59 10.07 2.96
CA VAL A 95 -5.74 9.93 2.06
C VAL A 95 -5.96 11.23 1.28
N HIS A 96 -5.99 12.37 1.97
CA HIS A 96 -6.17 13.67 1.33
C HIS A 96 -5.05 14.00 0.32
N ARG A 97 -3.79 13.69 0.64
CA ARG A 97 -2.65 13.91 -0.27
C ARG A 97 -2.76 13.05 -1.53
N VAL A 98 -3.06 11.76 -1.37
CA VAL A 98 -3.21 10.83 -2.50
C VAL A 98 -4.38 11.24 -3.39
N VAL A 99 -5.53 11.60 -2.82
CA VAL A 99 -6.70 12.06 -3.59
C VAL A 99 -6.37 13.32 -4.39
N ARG A 100 -5.75 14.34 -3.78
CA ARG A 100 -5.33 15.55 -4.50
C ARG A 100 -4.34 15.25 -5.63
N TRP A 101 -3.37 14.38 -5.38
CA TRP A 101 -2.41 13.95 -6.41
C TRP A 101 -3.11 13.24 -7.57
N GLN A 102 -4.04 12.31 -7.30
CA GLN A 102 -4.80 11.62 -8.34
C GLN A 102 -5.62 12.59 -9.18
N LEU A 103 -6.31 13.53 -8.55
CA LEU A 103 -7.11 14.54 -9.24
C LEU A 103 -6.24 15.46 -10.10
N ALA A 104 -5.10 15.93 -9.59
CA ALA A 104 -4.16 16.73 -10.35
C ALA A 104 -3.56 15.95 -11.53
N LYS A 105 -3.19 14.67 -11.33
CA LYS A 105 -2.62 13.81 -12.38
C LYS A 105 -3.58 13.58 -13.56
N ARG A 106 -4.90 13.60 -13.32
CA ARG A 106 -5.93 13.46 -14.36
C ARG A 106 -6.08 14.72 -15.21
N GLN A 107 -5.58 15.88 -14.77
CA GLN A 107 -5.71 17.13 -15.51
C GLN A 107 -4.70 17.17 -16.66
N GLN A 108 -5.18 17.48 -17.88
CA GLN A 108 -4.33 17.56 -19.07
C GLN A 108 -3.54 18.87 -19.15
N GLY A 109 -4.03 19.95 -18.53
CA GLY A 109 -3.33 21.24 -18.49
C GLY A 109 -3.21 21.93 -19.86
N THR A 110 -4.22 21.86 -20.72
CA THR A 110 -4.21 22.48 -22.08
C THR A 110 -4.40 24.00 -22.08
N HIS A 111 -4.32 24.64 -20.93
CA HIS A 111 -4.41 26.09 -20.84
C HIS A 111 -3.16 26.73 -21.45
N SER A 112 -3.36 27.55 -22.47
CA SER A 112 -2.30 28.35 -23.09
C SER A 112 -2.77 29.79 -23.22
N THR A 113 -1.93 30.73 -22.80
CA THR A 113 -2.16 32.17 -22.95
C THR A 113 -1.03 32.74 -23.77
N LYS A 114 -1.35 33.64 -24.70
CA LYS A 114 -0.35 34.26 -25.56
C LYS A 114 0.66 35.01 -24.71
N THR A 115 1.93 34.66 -24.87
CA THR A 115 3.03 35.48 -24.37
C THR A 115 3.16 36.76 -25.20
N ILE A 116 3.86 37.78 -24.70
CA ILE A 116 4.02 39.06 -25.41
C ILE A 116 4.56 38.90 -26.85
N SER A 117 5.39 37.88 -27.10
CA SER A 117 5.94 37.53 -28.41
C SER A 117 4.95 36.84 -29.35
N GLU A 118 3.88 36.22 -28.82
CA GLU A 118 2.84 35.54 -29.61
C GLU A 118 1.70 36.48 -29.99
N VAL A 119 1.63 37.67 -29.38
CA VAL A 119 0.65 38.71 -29.71
C VAL A 119 1.03 39.33 -31.04
N SER A 120 0.11 39.30 -32.00
CA SER A 120 0.29 39.97 -33.30
C SER A 120 0.36 41.47 -33.10
N GLY A 121 1.54 42.05 -33.33
CA GLY A 121 1.82 43.47 -33.13
C GLY A 121 3.23 43.82 -33.63
N THR A 122 3.55 45.10 -33.72
CA THR A 122 4.91 45.52 -34.08
C THR A 122 5.79 45.52 -32.82
N GLY A 123 6.93 44.82 -32.86
CA GLY A 123 7.97 44.91 -31.82
C GLY A 123 8.77 46.22 -31.88
N ARG A 124 8.46 47.09 -32.85
CA ARG A 124 9.11 48.37 -33.04
C ARG A 124 8.58 49.38 -32.03
N LYS A 125 9.50 50.03 -31.32
CA LYS A 125 9.18 51.13 -30.41
C LYS A 125 8.33 52.21 -31.13
N PRO A 126 7.13 52.55 -30.62
CA PRO A 126 6.24 53.50 -31.29
C PRO A 126 6.80 54.92 -31.41
N TYR A 127 7.56 55.39 -30.41
CA TYR A 127 8.09 56.75 -30.34
C TYR A 127 9.55 56.77 -29.86
N LYS A 128 10.29 57.85 -30.14
CA LYS A 128 11.65 58.04 -29.59
C LYS A 128 11.59 58.12 -28.06
N GLN A 129 12.66 57.68 -27.37
CA GLN A 129 12.70 57.64 -25.88
C GLN A 129 12.54 59.02 -25.23
N LYS A 130 12.85 60.10 -25.95
CA LYS A 130 12.85 61.47 -25.43
C LYS A 130 12.27 62.40 -26.49
N GLY A 131 11.68 63.51 -26.03
CA GLY A 131 11.15 64.59 -26.88
C GLY A 131 9.65 64.52 -27.18
N THR A 132 8.97 63.40 -26.91
CA THR A 132 7.54 63.25 -27.22
C THR A 132 6.60 63.71 -26.10
N GLY A 133 7.06 63.80 -24.84
CA GLY A 133 6.25 64.26 -23.69
C GLY A 133 5.02 63.41 -23.35
N ARG A 134 4.86 62.26 -24.01
CA ARG A 134 3.78 61.28 -23.79
C ARG A 134 4.33 60.12 -22.95
N ALA A 135 3.47 59.55 -22.09
CA ALA A 135 3.75 58.33 -21.34
C ALA A 135 3.83 57.11 -22.27
#